data_AF-A0AA35QZ37-F1
#
_entry.id   AF-A0AA35QZ37-F1
#
_cell.length_a   1.000
_cell.length_b   1.000
_cell.length_c   1.000
_cell.angle_alpha   90.00
_cell.angle_beta   90.00
_cell.angle_gamma   90.00
#
_symmetry.space_group_name_H-M   'P 1'
#
loop_
_entity.id
_entity.type
_entity.pdbx_description
1 polymer ?
#
loop_
_entity_poly.entity_id
_entity_poly.type
_entity_poly.pdbx_seq_one_letter_code
_entity_poly.pdbx_strand_id
1 'polypeptide(L)'
;MVMVLDGSMTLALVRGDHQLNLQKLADGTGAVDIRPAEPAETLERLGAHPGSLGAVGVKDLPIVADHSLRGRRNLATGANTDDWHYSGVDIERDIAVDEWLDLREVSAGEPCVGCGSPLEVVRCIETGHIFKLGRRYAEAMGATVLDADGVERTITMGSYGIGIGRAMAAVAETHHDDRGLIWPVAVAPYETVITVASMRDDAAVAAAERSTSELQGLAWRCCWTIGTPEPG
;
A
#
# COMPACT_ATOMS: atom_id res chain seq x y z
N MET A 1 13.21 -5.31 -17.28
CA MET A 1 13.51 -3.99 -16.71
C MET A 1 14.93 -3.98 -16.19
N VAL A 2 15.62 -2.84 -16.20
CA VAL A 2 16.96 -2.69 -15.63
C VAL A 2 16.84 -1.89 -14.34
N MET A 3 17.24 -2.50 -13.24
CA MET A 3 17.12 -1.97 -11.88
C MET A 3 18.50 -1.83 -11.28
N VAL A 4 18.68 -0.94 -10.32
CA VAL A 4 19.86 -0.84 -9.46
C VAL A 4 19.43 -1.21 -8.05
N LEU A 5 20.04 -2.27 -7.50
CA LEU A 5 19.78 -2.87 -6.20
C LEU A 5 21.04 -2.70 -5.35
N ASP A 6 20.97 -1.90 -4.29
CA ASP A 6 22.10 -1.57 -3.41
C ASP A 6 23.37 -1.15 -4.17
N GLY A 7 23.19 -0.38 -5.25
CA GLY A 7 24.27 0.10 -6.13
C GLY A 7 24.71 -0.87 -7.23
N SER A 8 24.16 -2.09 -7.29
CA SER A 8 24.45 -3.08 -8.33
C SER A 8 23.32 -3.17 -9.37
N MET A 9 23.67 -3.12 -10.65
CA MET A 9 22.68 -3.23 -11.74
C MET A 9 22.19 -4.68 -11.90
N THR A 10 20.88 -4.88 -12.02
CA THR A 10 20.20 -6.17 -12.15
C THR A 10 19.09 -6.10 -13.20
N LEU A 11 18.96 -7.14 -14.02
CA LEU A 11 17.87 -7.32 -14.98
C LEU A 11 16.70 -8.05 -14.31
N ALA A 12 15.59 -7.35 -14.09
CA ALA A 12 14.35 -7.92 -13.57
C ALA A 12 13.36 -8.19 -14.72
N LEU A 13 13.05 -9.46 -14.99
CA LEU A 13 12.24 -9.88 -16.14
C LEU A 13 10.81 -10.25 -15.72
N VAL A 14 9.83 -9.62 -16.36
CA VAL A 14 8.40 -9.94 -16.27
C VAL A 14 7.81 -10.05 -17.67
N ARG A 15 6.64 -10.69 -17.82
CA ARG A 15 5.91 -10.73 -19.11
C ARG A 15 5.45 -9.31 -19.48
N GLY A 16 5.34 -9.01 -20.78
CA GLY A 16 5.06 -7.63 -21.26
C GLY A 16 3.71 -7.05 -20.86
N ASP A 17 2.76 -7.87 -20.43
CA ASP A 17 1.45 -7.48 -19.89
C ASP A 17 1.40 -7.52 -18.35
N HIS A 18 2.52 -7.79 -17.69
CA HIS A 18 2.65 -7.74 -16.23
C HIS A 18 3.44 -6.50 -15.79
N GLN A 19 3.11 -5.98 -14.61
CA GLN A 19 3.88 -4.91 -13.96
C GLN A 19 4.80 -5.50 -12.90
N LEU A 20 6.01 -4.93 -12.78
CA LEU A 20 6.99 -5.30 -11.75
C LEU A 20 6.56 -4.73 -10.39
N ASN A 21 6.49 -5.58 -9.38
CA ASN A 21 6.27 -5.21 -7.99
C ASN A 21 7.62 -5.03 -7.27
N LEU A 22 7.95 -3.79 -6.91
CA LEU A 22 9.23 -3.46 -6.28
C LEU A 22 9.38 -4.05 -4.87
N GLN A 23 8.28 -4.17 -4.11
CA GLN A 23 8.33 -4.76 -2.78
C GLN A 23 8.70 -6.24 -2.87
N LYS A 24 8.11 -6.99 -3.82
CA LYS A 24 8.47 -8.39 -4.03
C LYS A 24 9.91 -8.56 -4.53
N LEU A 25 10.39 -7.64 -5.36
CA LEU A 25 11.80 -7.63 -5.76
C LEU A 25 12.71 -7.42 -4.55
N ALA A 26 12.38 -6.48 -3.66
CA ALA A 26 13.12 -6.24 -2.41
C ALA A 26 13.10 -7.49 -1.51
N ASP A 27 11.92 -8.08 -1.28
CA ASP A 27 11.76 -9.25 -0.43
C ASP A 27 12.52 -10.48 -0.99
N GLY A 28 12.52 -10.66 -2.32
CA GLY A 28 13.19 -11.77 -2.99
C GLY A 28 14.71 -11.65 -3.04
N THR A 29 15.23 -10.42 -3.18
CA THR A 29 16.68 -10.16 -3.31
C THR A 29 17.36 -9.73 -2.01
N GLY A 30 16.57 -9.31 -1.02
CA GLY A 30 17.06 -8.70 0.21
C GLY A 30 17.55 -7.25 0.04
N ALA A 31 17.41 -6.65 -1.15
CA ALA A 31 17.89 -5.31 -1.43
C ALA A 31 17.08 -4.25 -0.66
N VAL A 32 17.75 -3.21 -0.17
CA VAL A 32 17.13 -2.13 0.61
C VAL A 32 16.93 -0.88 -0.25
N ASP A 33 17.93 -0.52 -1.04
CA ASP A 33 17.85 0.59 -2.00
C ASP A 33 17.59 0.04 -3.41
N ILE A 34 16.41 0.35 -3.94
CA ILE A 34 15.98 -0.13 -5.26
C ILE A 34 15.49 1.05 -6.08
N ARG A 35 16.09 1.24 -7.25
CA ARG A 35 15.64 2.24 -8.22
C ARG A 35 15.74 1.72 -9.66
N PRO A 36 14.98 2.28 -10.61
CA PRO A 36 15.27 2.10 -12.02
C PRO A 36 16.69 2.60 -12.34
N ALA A 37 17.36 1.92 -13.27
CA ALA A 37 18.61 2.43 -13.84
C ALA A 37 18.35 3.70 -14.68
N GLU A 38 19.26 4.65 -14.61
CA GLU A 38 19.22 5.83 -15.47
C GLU A 38 19.64 5.48 -16.91
N PRO A 39 19.16 6.23 -17.93
CA PRO A 39 19.50 5.94 -19.33
C PRO A 39 21.00 5.90 -19.62
N ALA A 40 21.80 6.74 -18.95
CA ALA A 40 23.25 6.75 -19.10
C ALA A 40 23.88 5.43 -18.58
N GLU A 41 23.40 4.93 -17.45
CA GLU A 41 23.87 3.67 -16.86
C GLU A 41 23.53 2.49 -17.79
N THR A 42 22.32 2.46 -18.37
CA THR A 42 21.92 1.38 -19.29
C THR A 42 22.70 1.42 -20.60
N LEU A 43 22.99 2.63 -21.13
CA LEU A 43 23.80 2.77 -22.33
C LEU A 43 25.23 2.28 -22.09
N GLU A 44 25.83 2.63 -20.95
CA GLU A 44 27.18 2.20 -20.59
C GLU A 44 27.27 0.67 -20.40
N ARG A 45 26.29 0.07 -19.71
CA ARG A 45 26.35 -1.34 -19.32
C ARG A 45 25.77 -2.31 -20.34
N LEU A 46 24.74 -1.89 -21.08
CA LEU A 46 24.00 -2.74 -22.02
C LEU A 46 24.11 -2.24 -23.46
N GLY A 47 24.67 -1.05 -23.72
CA GLY A 47 24.88 -0.56 -25.09
C GLY A 47 23.63 0.02 -25.77
N ALA A 48 22.53 0.23 -25.03
CA ALA A 48 21.30 0.80 -25.57
C ALA A 48 20.50 1.59 -24.53
N HIS A 49 19.54 2.37 -25.02
CA HIS A 49 18.59 3.15 -24.24
C HIS A 49 17.34 2.33 -23.87
N PRO A 50 16.58 2.75 -22.83
CA PRO A 50 15.29 2.18 -22.51
C PRO A 50 14.38 2.10 -23.74
N GLY A 51 13.75 0.95 -23.94
CA GLY A 51 12.98 0.63 -25.15
C GLY A 51 13.64 -0.43 -26.04
N SER A 52 14.96 -0.61 -25.94
CA SER A 52 15.70 -1.63 -26.72
C SER A 52 16.52 -2.59 -25.85
N LEU A 53 16.24 -2.61 -24.54
CA LEU A 53 16.96 -3.40 -23.54
C LEU A 53 16.40 -4.83 -23.41
N GLY A 54 17.29 -5.80 -23.22
CA GLY A 54 16.94 -7.20 -23.00
C GLY A 54 18.05 -7.99 -22.31
N ALA A 55 17.76 -9.25 -21.98
CA ALA A 55 18.69 -10.13 -21.25
C ALA A 55 19.35 -11.20 -22.13
N VAL A 56 19.08 -11.22 -23.44
CA VAL A 56 19.69 -12.19 -24.36
C VAL A 56 21.18 -11.95 -24.44
N GLY A 57 21.97 -12.98 -24.11
CA GLY A 57 23.43 -12.94 -24.17
C GLY A 57 24.12 -12.12 -23.06
N VAL A 58 23.37 -11.53 -22.13
CA VAL A 58 23.93 -10.83 -20.97
C VAL A 58 24.43 -11.87 -19.96
N LYS A 59 25.64 -11.69 -19.44
CA LYS A 59 26.30 -12.66 -18.53
C LYS A 59 27.00 -12.02 -17.33
N ASP A 60 27.21 -10.71 -17.36
CA ASP A 60 27.94 -9.93 -16.37
C ASP A 60 27.01 -9.13 -15.43
N LEU A 61 25.71 -9.31 -15.57
CA LEU A 61 24.68 -8.71 -14.73
C LEU A 61 23.79 -9.81 -14.15
N PRO A 62 23.39 -9.73 -12.88
CA PRO A 62 22.37 -10.59 -12.31
C PRO A 62 21.05 -10.47 -13.10
N ILE A 63 20.42 -11.61 -13.38
CA ILE A 63 19.14 -11.72 -14.06
C ILE A 63 18.17 -12.46 -13.15
N VAL A 64 17.17 -11.73 -12.66
CA VAL A 64 16.04 -12.30 -11.91
C VAL A 64 14.79 -12.30 -12.79
N ALA A 65 14.02 -13.38 -12.77
CA ALA A 65 12.84 -13.52 -13.62
C ALA A 65 11.60 -14.00 -12.86
N ASP A 66 10.45 -13.46 -13.25
CA ASP A 66 9.16 -13.87 -12.72
C ASP A 66 8.84 -15.32 -13.09
N HIS A 67 8.23 -16.08 -12.17
CA HIS A 67 7.82 -17.46 -12.43
C HIS A 67 6.95 -17.65 -13.69
N SER A 68 6.16 -16.64 -14.10
CA SER A 68 5.33 -16.70 -15.31
C SER A 68 6.10 -16.84 -16.63
N LEU A 69 7.41 -16.56 -16.61
CA LEU A 69 8.32 -16.72 -17.75
C LEU A 69 8.89 -18.14 -17.90
N ARG A 70 8.72 -19.02 -16.91
CA ARG A 70 9.20 -20.41 -17.00
C ARG A 70 8.58 -21.16 -18.19
N GLY A 71 9.40 -21.84 -18.96
CA GLY A 71 9.00 -22.60 -20.15
C GLY A 71 8.42 -21.76 -21.29
N ARG A 72 8.46 -20.41 -21.21
CA ARG A 72 7.98 -19.54 -22.28
C ARG A 72 8.97 -19.55 -23.45
N ARG A 73 8.38 -19.53 -24.64
CA ARG A 73 9.07 -19.64 -25.92
C ARG A 73 8.53 -18.61 -26.89
N ASN A 74 9.28 -18.34 -27.95
CA ASN A 74 8.90 -17.43 -29.02
C ASN A 74 8.50 -16.03 -28.51
N LEU A 75 9.26 -15.50 -27.55
CA LEU A 75 9.09 -14.17 -27.00
C LEU A 75 9.80 -13.12 -27.85
N ALA A 76 9.49 -11.85 -27.57
CA ALA A 76 10.23 -10.69 -28.06
C ALA A 76 10.83 -9.92 -26.89
N THR A 77 12.04 -9.40 -27.07
CA THR A 77 12.76 -8.58 -26.08
C THR A 77 13.73 -7.65 -26.80
N GLY A 78 14.14 -6.55 -26.16
CA GLY A 78 15.14 -5.66 -26.72
C GLY A 78 16.46 -6.38 -27.04
N ALA A 79 17.15 -5.93 -28.08
CA ALA A 79 18.38 -6.55 -28.57
C ALA A 79 19.67 -5.97 -27.96
N ASN A 80 19.55 -5.04 -27.00
CA ASN A 80 20.68 -4.26 -26.48
C ASN A 80 21.39 -3.47 -27.60
N THR A 81 20.61 -2.98 -28.55
CA THR A 81 21.00 -2.05 -29.61
C THR A 81 19.78 -1.19 -29.92
N ASP A 82 19.94 0.12 -29.94
CA ASP A 82 18.82 1.06 -30.14
C ASP A 82 18.01 0.73 -31.40
N ASP A 83 16.69 0.72 -31.26
CA ASP A 83 15.68 0.40 -32.27
C ASP A 83 15.64 -1.07 -32.74
N TRP A 84 16.36 -1.98 -32.07
CA TRP A 84 16.36 -3.41 -32.39
C TRP A 84 15.77 -4.29 -31.30
N HIS A 85 15.07 -5.34 -31.73
CA HIS A 85 14.47 -6.36 -30.88
C HIS A 85 14.78 -7.76 -31.42
N TYR A 86 15.02 -8.70 -30.52
CA TYR A 86 14.96 -10.11 -30.83
C TYR A 86 13.50 -10.59 -30.87
N SER A 87 13.22 -11.52 -31.77
CA SER A 87 11.98 -12.31 -31.80
C SER A 87 12.35 -13.80 -31.84
N GLY A 88 11.44 -14.68 -31.45
CA GLY A 88 11.74 -16.12 -31.38
C GLY A 88 12.58 -16.50 -30.15
N VAL A 89 12.58 -15.66 -29.10
CA VAL A 89 13.39 -15.86 -27.90
C VAL A 89 12.75 -16.90 -26.99
N ASP A 90 13.54 -17.91 -26.62
CA ASP A 90 13.16 -18.95 -25.66
C ASP A 90 13.94 -18.70 -24.37
N ILE A 91 13.23 -18.52 -23.23
CA ILE A 91 13.86 -18.14 -21.97
C ILE A 91 14.98 -19.10 -21.59
N GLU A 92 14.71 -20.41 -21.61
CA GLU A 92 15.68 -21.46 -21.22
C GLU A 92 16.87 -21.60 -22.17
N ARG A 93 16.73 -21.16 -23.43
CA ARG A 93 17.79 -21.27 -24.45
C ARG A 93 18.69 -20.04 -24.47
N ASP A 94 18.07 -18.86 -24.39
CA ASP A 94 18.71 -17.59 -24.75
C ASP A 94 19.06 -16.70 -23.56
N ILE A 95 18.47 -16.95 -22.38
CA ILE A 95 18.63 -16.11 -21.19
C ILE A 95 19.06 -16.98 -20.00
N ALA A 96 20.24 -16.70 -19.46
CA ALA A 96 20.72 -17.34 -18.25
C ALA A 96 20.10 -16.66 -17.02
N VAL A 97 18.93 -17.12 -16.59
CA VAL A 97 18.26 -16.63 -15.38
C VAL A 97 18.99 -17.14 -14.15
N ASP A 98 19.48 -16.24 -13.30
CA ASP A 98 20.16 -16.58 -12.05
C ASP A 98 19.17 -16.99 -10.96
N GLU A 99 18.06 -16.26 -10.85
CA GLU A 99 17.05 -16.50 -9.82
C GLU A 99 15.62 -16.34 -10.34
N TRP A 100 14.73 -17.20 -9.86
CA TRP A 100 13.31 -17.15 -10.15
C TRP A 100 12.54 -16.67 -8.94
N LEU A 101 11.84 -15.56 -9.08
CA LEU A 101 11.14 -14.88 -7.99
C LEU A 101 9.66 -14.66 -8.37
N ASP A 102 8.80 -14.43 -7.38
CA ASP A 102 7.50 -13.81 -7.61
C ASP A 102 7.74 -12.31 -7.76
N LEU A 103 7.66 -11.76 -8.96
CA LEU A 103 8.05 -10.37 -9.22
C LEU A 103 6.88 -9.50 -9.68
N ARG A 104 5.79 -10.09 -10.14
CA ARG A 104 4.70 -9.31 -10.73
C ARG A 104 3.64 -8.88 -9.74
N GLU A 105 2.96 -7.79 -10.07
CA GLU A 105 1.68 -7.46 -9.49
C GLU A 105 0.59 -8.45 -9.92
N VAL A 106 -0.41 -8.62 -9.05
CA VAL A 106 -1.60 -9.42 -9.33
C VAL A 106 -2.65 -8.57 -10.02
N SER A 107 -3.37 -9.16 -10.98
CA SER A 107 -4.51 -8.52 -11.64
C SER A 107 -5.84 -8.98 -11.05
N ALA A 108 -6.88 -8.14 -11.17
CA ALA A 108 -8.24 -8.53 -10.84
C ALA A 108 -8.68 -9.75 -11.67
N GLY A 109 -9.42 -10.66 -11.04
CA GLY A 109 -9.90 -11.90 -11.65
C GLY A 109 -8.95 -13.10 -11.54
N GLU A 110 -7.69 -12.89 -11.15
CA GLU A 110 -6.75 -13.98 -10.94
C GLU A 110 -7.13 -14.88 -9.75
N PRO A 111 -6.79 -16.18 -9.78
CA PRO A 111 -7.17 -17.10 -8.71
C PRO A 111 -6.39 -16.82 -7.42
N CYS A 112 -7.11 -16.75 -6.31
CA CYS A 112 -6.52 -16.71 -4.97
C CYS A 112 -5.67 -17.96 -4.70
N VAL A 113 -4.45 -17.77 -4.19
CA VAL A 113 -3.52 -18.88 -3.87
C VAL A 113 -4.03 -19.84 -2.79
N GLY A 114 -4.97 -19.40 -1.94
CA GLY A 114 -5.54 -20.22 -0.86
C GLY A 114 -6.82 -20.97 -1.25
N CYS A 115 -7.72 -20.33 -1.99
CA CYS A 115 -9.06 -20.87 -2.26
C CYS A 115 -9.43 -20.95 -3.75
N GLY A 116 -8.62 -20.41 -4.66
CA GLY A 116 -8.87 -20.43 -6.11
C GLY A 116 -9.92 -19.45 -6.61
N SER A 117 -10.68 -18.80 -5.73
CA SER A 117 -11.67 -17.78 -6.13
C SER A 117 -11.01 -16.57 -6.81
N PRO A 118 -11.69 -15.91 -7.77
CA PRO A 118 -11.18 -14.71 -8.43
C PRO A 118 -10.92 -13.59 -7.43
N LEU A 119 -9.76 -12.94 -7.54
CA LEU A 119 -9.39 -11.80 -6.71
C LEU A 119 -10.07 -10.52 -7.19
N GLU A 120 -10.60 -9.75 -6.25
CA GLU A 120 -11.07 -8.38 -6.49
C GLU A 120 -10.02 -7.38 -6.03
N VAL A 121 -9.78 -6.33 -6.82
CA VAL A 121 -8.87 -5.24 -6.46
C VAL A 121 -9.70 -4.02 -6.14
N VAL A 122 -9.75 -3.67 -4.86
CA VAL A 122 -10.45 -2.49 -4.35
C VAL A 122 -9.45 -1.46 -3.84
N ARG A 123 -9.81 -0.18 -3.95
CA ARG A 123 -9.02 0.90 -3.36
C ARG A 123 -9.42 1.09 -1.90
N CYS A 124 -8.43 1.12 -1.03
CA CYS A 124 -8.62 1.25 0.41
C CYS A 124 -7.75 2.36 0.99
N ILE A 125 -8.18 2.92 2.10
CA ILE A 125 -7.37 3.81 2.95
C ILE A 125 -6.84 2.97 4.11
N GLU A 126 -5.53 2.80 4.19
CA GLU A 126 -4.90 2.13 5.33
C GLU A 126 -5.01 3.02 6.58
N THR A 127 -5.91 2.69 7.50
CA THR A 127 -6.10 3.42 8.76
C THR A 127 -5.26 2.88 9.91
N GLY A 128 -4.66 1.70 9.76
CA GLY A 128 -3.78 1.11 10.75
C GLY A 128 -3.00 -0.10 10.22
N HIS A 129 -1.95 -0.46 10.96
CA HIS A 129 -1.04 -1.53 10.61
C HIS A 129 -0.55 -2.24 11.88
N ILE A 130 -0.43 -3.57 11.82
CA ILE A 130 0.17 -4.38 12.86
C ILE A 130 1.42 -5.09 12.33
N PHE A 131 2.52 -5.00 13.07
CA PHE A 131 3.79 -5.60 12.66
C PHE A 131 4.28 -6.61 13.71
N LYS A 132 4.71 -7.78 13.23
CA LYS A 132 5.54 -8.69 14.02
C LYS A 132 7.00 -8.26 13.84
N LEU A 133 7.47 -7.39 14.72
CA LEU A 133 8.84 -6.86 14.66
C LEU A 133 9.91 -7.93 14.98
N GLY A 134 9.50 -9.02 15.63
CA GLY A 134 10.42 -10.08 16.04
C GLY A 134 11.41 -9.53 17.06
N ARG A 135 12.70 -9.76 16.85
CA ARG A 135 13.77 -9.33 17.77
C ARG A 135 14.62 -8.19 17.25
N ARG A 136 14.37 -7.70 16.02
CA ARG A 136 15.20 -6.73 15.30
C ARG A 136 15.61 -5.53 16.15
N TYR A 137 14.65 -4.89 16.84
CA TYR A 137 14.92 -3.72 17.67
C TYR A 137 15.46 -4.09 19.04
N ALA A 138 14.93 -5.16 19.64
CA ALA A 138 15.39 -5.62 20.95
C ALA A 138 16.87 -6.04 20.93
N GLU A 139 17.33 -6.70 19.87
CA GLU A 139 18.74 -7.04 19.65
C GLU A 139 19.61 -5.79 19.54
N ALA A 140 19.20 -4.83 18.70
CA ALA A 140 19.94 -3.58 18.51
C ALA A 140 20.05 -2.74 19.78
N MET A 141 19.06 -2.81 20.68
CA MET A 141 19.03 -2.06 21.94
C MET A 141 19.57 -2.86 23.14
N GLY A 142 19.88 -4.14 22.99
CA GLY A 142 20.25 -5.01 24.11
C GLY A 142 19.11 -5.24 25.11
N ALA A 143 17.85 -5.25 24.65
CA ALA A 143 16.69 -5.43 25.50
C ALA A 143 16.42 -6.92 25.80
N THR A 144 16.79 -7.36 27.00
CA THR A 144 16.71 -8.75 27.46
C THR A 144 15.91 -8.89 28.76
N VAL A 145 15.39 -10.10 29.00
CA VAL A 145 14.72 -10.52 30.24
C VAL A 145 15.16 -11.93 30.61
N LEU A 146 15.08 -12.30 31.89
CA LEU A 146 15.26 -13.69 32.30
C LEU A 146 13.99 -14.49 32.03
N ASP A 147 14.13 -15.68 31.45
CA ASP A 147 13.03 -16.63 31.34
C ASP A 147 12.79 -17.40 32.64
N ALA A 148 11.85 -18.35 32.60
CA ALA A 148 11.48 -19.16 33.76
C ALA A 148 12.64 -20.01 34.32
N ASP A 149 13.65 -20.30 33.51
CA ASP A 149 14.84 -21.07 33.90
C ASP A 149 16.00 -20.16 34.33
N GLY A 150 15.79 -18.84 34.38
CA GLY A 150 16.82 -17.85 34.70
C GLY A 150 17.80 -17.61 33.55
N VAL A 151 17.45 -17.98 32.32
CA VAL A 151 18.27 -17.76 31.13
C VAL A 151 17.90 -16.43 30.49
N GLU A 152 18.91 -15.65 30.11
CA GLU A 152 18.72 -14.38 29.42
C GLU A 152 18.15 -14.61 28.01
N ARG A 153 17.00 -13.98 27.73
CA ARG A 153 16.29 -14.03 26.45
C ARG A 153 16.03 -12.62 25.92
N THR A 154 16.29 -12.42 24.64
CA THR A 154 15.91 -11.20 23.94
C THR A 154 14.39 -11.13 23.76
N ILE A 155 13.83 -9.94 24.03
CA ILE A 155 12.39 -9.71 23.96
C ILE A 155 11.90 -9.84 22.51
N THR A 156 10.77 -10.51 22.32
CA THR A 156 10.07 -10.56 21.03
C THR A 156 9.01 -9.46 21.00
N MET A 157 9.03 -8.64 19.95
CA MET A 157 8.24 -7.41 19.86
C MET A 157 7.16 -7.48 18.80
N GLY A 158 6.05 -6.81 19.08
CA GLY A 158 5.02 -6.44 18.13
C GLY A 158 4.78 -4.92 18.18
N SER A 159 4.27 -4.35 17.09
CA SER A 159 3.86 -2.95 17.03
C SER A 159 2.46 -2.84 16.42
N TYR A 160 1.67 -1.90 16.93
CA TYR A 160 0.28 -1.69 16.56
C TYR A 160 0.06 -0.19 16.40
N GLY A 161 -0.25 0.24 15.18
CA GLY A 161 -0.46 1.65 14.85
C GLY A 161 -1.84 1.88 14.27
N ILE A 162 -2.52 2.93 14.75
CA ILE A 162 -3.76 3.45 14.16
C ILE A 162 -3.57 4.94 13.89
N GLY A 163 -3.75 5.35 12.65
CA GLY A 163 -3.68 6.75 12.25
C GLY A 163 -4.99 7.47 12.57
N ILE A 164 -5.14 7.99 13.79
CA ILE A 164 -6.40 8.63 14.24
C ILE A 164 -6.90 9.74 13.29
N GLY A 165 -6.01 10.64 12.85
CA GLY A 165 -6.37 11.68 11.89
C GLY A 165 -6.78 11.12 10.53
N ARG A 166 -6.14 10.04 10.08
CA ARG A 166 -6.49 9.36 8.82
C ARG A 166 -7.80 8.59 8.95
N ALA A 167 -8.08 7.99 10.11
CA ALA A 167 -9.37 7.37 10.39
C ALA A 167 -10.51 8.38 10.30
N MET A 168 -10.30 9.61 10.80
CA MET A 168 -11.25 10.71 10.64
C MET A 168 -11.49 11.07 9.17
N ALA A 169 -10.41 11.18 8.38
CA ALA A 169 -10.52 11.41 6.93
C ALA A 169 -11.24 10.25 6.21
N ALA A 170 -10.99 9.00 6.63
CA ALA A 170 -11.69 7.84 6.08
C ALA A 170 -13.18 7.85 6.40
N VAL A 171 -13.59 8.31 7.60
CA VAL A 171 -15.01 8.53 7.92
C VAL A 171 -15.60 9.57 6.97
N ALA A 172 -14.93 10.70 6.76
CA ALA A 172 -15.39 11.72 5.83
C ALA A 172 -15.54 11.20 4.40
N GLU A 173 -14.57 10.43 3.91
CA GLU A 173 -14.59 9.86 2.56
C GLU A 173 -15.72 8.83 2.37
N THR A 174 -16.01 8.04 3.40
CA THR A 174 -16.95 6.91 3.29
C THR A 174 -18.36 7.22 3.78
N HIS A 175 -18.54 8.28 4.56
CA HIS A 175 -19.81 8.67 5.16
C HIS A 175 -20.13 10.14 4.88
N HIS A 176 -20.49 10.44 3.64
CA HIS A 176 -20.96 11.76 3.22
C HIS A 176 -22.02 11.64 2.12
N ASP A 177 -22.74 12.74 1.91
CA ASP A 177 -23.61 12.96 0.77
C ASP A 177 -23.43 14.40 0.25
N ASP A 178 -24.27 14.81 -0.71
CA ASP A 178 -24.25 16.16 -1.29
C ASP A 178 -24.52 17.28 -0.27
N ARG A 179 -25.05 16.95 0.92
CA ARG A 179 -25.33 17.90 2.01
C ARG A 179 -24.23 17.95 3.05
N GLY A 180 -23.24 17.05 2.98
CA GLY A 180 -22.04 17.05 3.79
C GLY A 180 -21.79 15.74 4.52
N LEU A 181 -21.14 15.84 5.68
CA LEU A 181 -20.71 14.69 6.47
C LEU A 181 -21.87 14.00 7.19
N ILE A 182 -21.88 12.67 7.11
CA ILE A 182 -22.80 11.80 7.85
C ILE A 182 -22.00 11.09 8.93
N TRP A 183 -21.93 11.69 10.12
CA TRP A 183 -21.16 11.10 11.22
C TRP A 183 -21.74 9.76 11.67
N PRO A 184 -20.93 8.68 11.78
CA PRO A 184 -21.30 7.54 12.60
C PRO A 184 -21.51 8.02 14.05
N VAL A 185 -22.61 7.61 14.68
CA VAL A 185 -23.00 8.08 16.02
C VAL A 185 -21.88 7.97 17.05
N ALA A 186 -21.06 6.92 16.98
CA ALA A 186 -19.95 6.67 17.91
C ALA A 186 -18.85 7.74 17.90
N VAL A 187 -18.71 8.49 16.80
CA VAL A 187 -17.67 9.53 16.62
C VAL A 187 -18.26 10.89 16.27
N ALA A 188 -19.59 11.01 16.25
CA ALA A 188 -20.24 12.30 16.04
C ALA A 188 -19.83 13.29 17.16
N PRO A 189 -19.58 14.57 16.82
CA PRO A 189 -19.26 15.58 17.82
C PRO A 189 -20.37 15.72 18.87
N TYR A 190 -21.62 15.62 18.42
CA TYR A 190 -22.84 15.63 19.22
C TYR A 190 -23.84 14.64 18.61
N GLU A 191 -24.63 13.96 19.44
CA GLU A 191 -25.70 13.09 18.96
C GLU A 191 -26.95 13.88 18.54
N THR A 192 -27.15 15.07 19.12
CA THR A 192 -28.27 15.95 18.77
C THR A 192 -27.84 17.40 18.57
N VAL A 193 -28.47 18.05 17.61
CA VAL A 193 -28.37 19.50 17.38
C VAL A 193 -29.76 20.09 17.57
N ILE A 194 -29.91 21.02 18.50
CA ILE A 194 -31.15 21.74 18.77
C ILE A 194 -31.03 23.12 18.15
N THR A 195 -31.81 23.36 17.10
CA THR A 195 -31.82 24.63 16.38
C THR A 195 -33.00 25.49 16.83
N VAL A 196 -32.71 26.65 17.42
CA VAL A 196 -33.74 27.62 17.78
C VAL A 196 -33.95 28.57 16.60
N ALA A 197 -35.17 28.56 16.04
CA ALA A 197 -35.51 29.37 14.87
C ALA A 197 -35.44 30.88 15.15
N SER A 198 -35.79 31.30 16.38
CA SER A 198 -35.68 32.69 16.83
C SER A 198 -35.38 32.75 18.32
N MET A 199 -34.27 33.41 18.67
CA MET A 199 -33.91 33.68 20.08
C MET A 199 -34.80 34.75 20.74
N ARG A 200 -35.75 35.35 20.00
CA ARG A 200 -36.70 36.34 20.52
C ARG A 200 -38.04 35.73 20.94
N ASP A 201 -38.23 34.44 20.67
CA ASP A 201 -39.41 33.71 21.08
C ASP A 201 -39.10 32.92 22.35
N ASP A 202 -39.52 33.46 23.50
CA ASP A 202 -39.30 32.85 24.81
C ASP A 202 -39.87 31.43 24.90
N ALA A 203 -40.97 31.14 24.19
CA ALA A 203 -41.56 29.81 24.18
C ALA A 203 -40.66 28.81 23.43
N ALA A 204 -40.06 29.24 22.32
CA ALA A 204 -39.10 28.43 21.56
C ALA A 204 -37.82 28.17 22.34
N VAL A 205 -37.27 29.20 23.01
CA VAL A 205 -36.08 29.07 23.87
C VAL A 205 -36.37 28.09 25.02
N ALA A 206 -37.48 28.27 25.74
CA ALA A 206 -37.85 27.38 26.84
C ALA A 206 -38.09 25.93 26.36
N ALA A 207 -38.60 25.71 25.15
CA ALA A 207 -38.76 24.38 24.57
C ALA A 207 -37.42 23.70 24.27
N ALA A 208 -36.45 24.46 23.74
CA ALA A 208 -35.11 23.97 23.50
C ALA A 208 -34.37 23.63 24.81
N GLU A 209 -34.54 24.43 25.87
CA GLU A 209 -33.98 24.17 27.21
C GLU A 209 -34.51 22.87 27.82
N ARG A 210 -35.84 22.67 27.75
CA ARG A 210 -36.48 21.42 28.18
C ARG A 210 -35.96 20.21 27.40
N SER A 211 -35.95 20.30 26.07
CA SER A 211 -35.48 19.21 25.20
C SER A 211 -34.02 18.84 25.50
N THR A 212 -33.18 19.85 25.73
CA THR A 212 -31.77 19.63 26.11
C THR A 212 -31.66 18.91 27.44
N SER A 213 -32.45 19.32 28.44
CA SER A 213 -32.44 18.72 29.77
C SER A 213 -32.89 17.26 29.73
N GLU A 214 -33.94 16.95 28.96
CA GLU A 214 -34.45 15.59 28.75
C GLU A 214 -33.39 14.70 28.07
N LEU A 215 -32.77 15.18 26.99
CA LEU A 215 -31.75 14.42 26.24
C LEU A 215 -30.46 14.23 27.04
N GLN A 216 -30.01 15.25 27.77
CA GLN A 216 -28.87 15.13 28.69
C GLN A 216 -29.16 14.18 29.86
N GLY A 217 -30.42 14.11 30.32
CA GLY A 217 -30.88 13.10 31.28
C GLY A 217 -30.76 11.66 30.77
N LEU A 218 -30.71 11.47 29.45
CA LEU A 218 -30.43 10.21 28.78
C LEU A 218 -28.96 10.03 28.39
N ALA A 219 -28.07 10.93 28.84
CA ALA A 219 -26.64 10.98 28.53
C ALA A 219 -26.28 11.32 27.07
N TRP A 220 -27.16 12.03 26.34
CA TRP A 220 -26.87 12.50 24.99
C TRP A 220 -26.12 13.85 25.04
N ARG A 221 -25.09 14.00 24.21
CA ARG A 221 -24.40 15.29 24.02
C ARG A 221 -25.21 16.12 23.03
N CYS A 222 -25.61 17.29 23.49
CA CYS A 222 -26.46 18.22 22.74
C CYS A 222 -25.66 19.47 22.36
N CYS A 223 -25.83 19.95 21.12
CA CYS A 223 -25.32 21.24 20.66
C CYS A 223 -26.48 22.18 20.32
N TRP A 224 -26.34 23.46 20.65
CA TRP A 224 -27.32 24.47 20.28
C TRP A 224 -26.84 25.27 19.09
N THR A 225 -27.74 25.48 18.13
CA THR A 225 -27.49 26.37 17.00
C THR A 225 -28.65 27.36 16.84
N ILE A 226 -28.35 28.51 16.25
CA ILE A 226 -29.36 29.53 15.93
C ILE A 226 -29.65 29.39 14.44
N GLY A 227 -30.92 29.30 14.06
CA GLY A 227 -31.30 29.33 12.65
C GLY A 227 -30.87 30.67 12.04
N THR A 228 -30.05 30.64 10.99
CA THR A 228 -29.87 31.83 10.15
C THR A 228 -31.14 32.02 9.34
N PRO A 229 -31.73 33.22 9.26
CA PRO A 229 -32.84 33.46 8.35
C PRO A 229 -32.38 33.15 6.93
N GLU A 230 -33.19 32.38 6.18
CA GLU A 230 -32.93 32.16 4.76
C GLU A 230 -32.91 33.52 4.03
N PRO A 231 -31.98 33.73 3.08
CA PRO A 231 -32.15 34.83 2.13
C PRO A 231 -33.40 34.52 1.30
N GLY A 232 -34.47 35.27 1.54
CA GLY A 232 -35.75 35.14 0.83
C GLY A 232 -35.69 35.56 -0.63
#